data_AF-A0A845EFK2-F1
#
_entry.id   AF-A0A845EFK2-F1
#
_cell.length_a   1.000
_cell.length_b   1.000
_cell.length_c   1.000
_cell.angle_alpha   90.00
_cell.angle_beta   90.00
_cell.angle_gamma   90.00
#
_symmetry.space_group_name_H-M   'P 1'
#
loop_
_entity.id
_entity.type
_entity.pdbx_description
1 polymer ?
#
loop_
_entity_poly.entity_id
_entity_poly.type
_entity_poly.pdbx_seq_one_letter_code
_entity_poly.pdbx_strand_id
1 'polypeptide(L)'
;MKSFLVIGNIVGSGLFALWLAYHFASGPLVVGRTDAIIGETDFFLLLPVWGAGAFLVWRYFLKKGWGSVTYMDIVLTNVTLWLTIPVGFYVSTMFI
;
A
#
# COMPACT_ATOMS: atom_id res chain seq x y z
N MET A 1 -4.32 -12.85 19.27
CA MET A 1 -5.39 -11.97 18.76
C MET A 1 -4.85 -10.67 18.15
N LYS A 2 -4.09 -9.84 18.89
CA LYS A 2 -3.53 -8.59 18.36
C LYS A 2 -2.68 -8.77 17.09
N SER A 3 -1.82 -9.78 17.05
CA SER A 3 -0.98 -10.10 15.89
C SER A 3 -1.77 -10.48 14.65
N PHE A 4 -2.90 -11.18 14.83
CA PHE A 4 -3.79 -11.53 13.73
C PHE A 4 -4.44 -10.29 13.10
N LEU A 5 -4.82 -9.30 13.90
CA LEU A 5 -5.38 -8.03 13.40
C LEU A 5 -4.36 -7.25 12.58
N VAL A 6 -3.09 -7.20 13.03
CA VAL A 6 -2.02 -6.51 12.30
C VAL A 6 -1.69 -7.24 10.99
N ILE A 7 -1.48 -8.56 11.05
CA ILE A 7 -1.15 -9.37 9.87
C ILE A 7 -2.30 -9.32 8.87
N GLY A 8 -3.55 -9.47 9.33
CA GLY A 8 -4.74 -9.39 8.49
C GLY A 8 -4.86 -8.03 7.79
N ASN A 9 -4.56 -6.93 8.48
CA ASN A 9 -4.58 -5.61 7.85
C ASN A 9 -3.43 -5.42 6.85
N ILE A 10 -2.22 -5.92 7.15
CA ILE A 10 -1.10 -5.88 6.20
C ILE A 10 -1.46 -6.65 4.94
N VAL A 11 -1.91 -7.90 5.06
CA VAL A 11 -2.28 -8.73 3.90
C VAL A 11 -3.46 -8.11 3.14
N GLY A 12 -4.52 -7.67 3.85
CA GLY A 12 -5.70 -7.10 3.24
C GLY A 12 -5.43 -5.80 2.48
N SER A 13 -4.68 -4.88 3.08
CA SER A 13 -4.28 -3.63 2.40
C SER A 13 -3.32 -3.89 1.24
N GLY A 14 -2.43 -4.88 1.33
CA GLY A 14 -1.53 -5.26 0.24
C GLY A 14 -2.25 -5.85 -0.96
N LEU A 15 -3.24 -6.72 -0.73
CA LEU A 15 -4.10 -7.22 -1.80
C LEU A 15 -4.91 -6.10 -2.45
N PHE A 16 -5.40 -5.15 -1.65
CA PHE A 16 -6.12 -3.98 -2.18
C PHE A 16 -5.20 -3.06 -3.00
N ALA A 17 -3.98 -2.81 -2.52
CA ALA A 17 -2.95 -2.06 -3.24
C ALA A 17 -2.60 -2.73 -4.58
N LEU A 18 -2.46 -4.05 -4.60
CA LEU A 18 -2.19 -4.82 -5.83
C LEU A 18 -3.37 -4.76 -6.81
N TRP A 19 -4.59 -4.92 -6.31
CA TRP A 19 -5.79 -4.79 -7.13
C TRP A 19 -5.89 -3.38 -7.75
N LEU A 20 -5.63 -2.33 -6.97
CA LEU A 20 -5.60 -0.95 -7.47
C LEU A 20 -4.50 -0.76 -8.53
N ALA A 21 -3.26 -1.16 -8.24
CA ALA A 21 -2.16 -1.01 -9.20
C ALA A 21 -2.50 -1.68 -10.54
N TYR A 22 -3.08 -2.88 -10.51
CA TYR A 22 -3.50 -3.58 -11.73
C TYR A 22 -4.68 -2.90 -12.43
N HIS A 23 -5.70 -2.48 -11.68
CA HIS A 23 -6.88 -1.81 -12.21
C HIS A 23 -6.53 -0.51 -12.95
N PHE A 24 -5.60 0.28 -12.39
CA PHE A 24 -5.19 1.54 -13.01
C PHE A 24 -4.15 1.35 -14.12
N ALA A 25 -3.19 0.43 -13.98
CA ALA A 25 -2.23 0.10 -15.05
C ALA A 25 -2.88 -0.51 -16.30
N SER A 26 -4.04 -1.16 -16.15
CA SER A 26 -4.85 -1.71 -17.26
C SER A 26 -6.11 -0.91 -17.57
N GLY A 27 -6.31 0.21 -16.88
CA GLY A 27 -7.56 0.97 -16.88
C GLY A 27 -7.71 1.92 -18.08
N PRO A 28 -8.91 2.49 -18.28
CA PRO A 28 -9.24 3.35 -19.41
C PRO A 28 -8.41 4.65 -19.49
N LEU A 29 -7.71 5.04 -18.43
CA LEU A 29 -6.74 6.16 -18.44
C LEU A 29 -5.54 5.87 -19.37
N VAL A 30 -5.16 4.59 -19.50
CA VAL A 30 -4.04 4.13 -20.33
C VAL A 30 -4.45 3.98 -21.79
N VAL A 31 -5.72 3.65 -22.06
CA VAL A 31 -6.26 3.41 -23.41
C VAL A 31 -6.28 4.68 -24.28
N GLY A 32 -6.16 5.87 -23.68
CA GLY A 32 -6.11 7.14 -24.39
C GLY A 32 -4.73 7.58 -24.90
N ARG A 33 -3.63 6.94 -24.49
CA ARG A 33 -2.26 7.30 -24.91
C ARG A 33 -1.76 6.36 -26.00
N THR A 34 -1.64 6.89 -27.22
CA THR A 34 -1.20 6.17 -28.43
C THR A 34 0.23 5.61 -28.37
N ASP A 35 1.06 6.04 -27.41
CA ASP A 35 2.46 5.61 -27.27
C ASP A 35 2.69 4.58 -26.15
N ALA A 36 1.66 4.18 -25.40
CA ALA A 36 1.76 3.23 -24.30
C ALA A 36 1.74 1.78 -24.81
N ILE A 37 2.85 1.32 -25.39
CA ILE A 37 3.03 -0.07 -25.87
C ILE A 37 3.01 -1.09 -24.70
N ILE A 38 3.15 -0.60 -23.47
CA ILE A 38 3.11 -1.38 -22.23
C ILE A 38 2.31 -0.51 -21.26
N GLY A 39 1.19 -1.01 -20.72
CA GLY A 39 0.29 -0.20 -19.89
C GLY A 39 1.02 0.54 -18.77
N GLU A 40 0.53 1.73 -18.39
CA GLU A 40 1.23 2.70 -17.52
C GLU A 40 1.82 2.02 -16.27
N THR A 41 3.10 1.63 -16.39
CA THR A 41 3.80 0.87 -15.36
C THR A 41 4.02 1.72 -14.11
N ASP A 42 3.85 3.02 -14.21
CA ASP A 42 4.01 3.98 -13.13
C ASP A 42 3.01 3.74 -11.99
N PHE A 43 1.83 3.18 -12.28
CA PHE A 43 0.90 2.76 -11.22
C PHE A 43 1.42 1.58 -10.38
N PHE A 44 2.39 0.81 -10.87
CA PHE A 44 3.07 -0.19 -10.04
C PHE A 44 3.98 0.45 -8.99
N LEU A 45 4.33 1.74 -9.08
CA LEU A 45 5.03 2.47 -8.02
C LEU A 45 4.22 2.57 -6.72
N LEU A 46 2.92 2.32 -6.77
CA LEU A 46 2.08 2.16 -5.59
C LEU A 46 2.55 1.00 -4.70
N LEU A 47 2.99 -0.11 -5.28
CA LEU A 47 3.44 -1.30 -4.55
C LEU A 47 4.71 -1.08 -3.70
N PRO A 48 5.81 -0.49 -4.21
CA PRO A 48 6.96 -0.19 -3.36
C PRO A 48 6.66 0.87 -2.30
N VAL A 49 5.79 1.86 -2.57
CA VAL A 49 5.36 2.84 -1.55
C VAL A 49 4.59 2.16 -0.43
N TRP A 50 3.61 1.31 -0.78
CA TRP A 50 2.90 0.48 0.21
C TRP A 50 3.85 -0.47 0.94
N GLY A 51 4.76 -1.12 0.22
CA GLY A 51 5.74 -2.06 0.77
C GLY A 51 6.66 -1.41 1.81
N ALA A 52 7.10 -0.17 1.57
CA ALA A 52 7.85 0.62 2.54
C ALA A 52 7.02 0.89 3.81
N GLY A 53 5.74 1.26 3.65
CA GLY A 53 4.81 1.43 4.77
C GLY A 53 4.63 0.15 5.59
N ALA A 54 4.38 -0.98 4.91
CA ALA A 54 4.22 -2.29 5.52
C ALA A 54 5.47 -2.72 6.28
N PHE A 55 6.65 -2.48 5.71
CA PHE A 55 7.92 -2.76 6.36
C PHE A 55 8.10 -1.94 7.66
N LEU A 56 7.79 -0.65 7.63
CA LEU A 56 7.88 0.21 8.82
C LEU A 56 6.91 -0.22 9.92
N VAL A 57 5.67 -0.53 9.56
CA VAL A 57 4.65 -1.04 10.49
C VAL A 57 5.10 -2.37 11.09
N TRP A 58 5.60 -3.30 10.28
CA TRP A 58 6.10 -4.58 10.76
C TRP A 58 7.28 -4.42 11.73
N ARG A 59 8.24 -3.58 11.37
CA ARG A 59 9.40 -3.25 12.22
C ARG A 59 8.99 -2.61 13.55
N TYR A 60 7.99 -1.74 13.54
CA TYR A 60 7.45 -1.11 14.75
C TYR A 60 6.95 -2.16 15.74
N PHE A 61 6.14 -3.12 15.28
CA PHE A 61 5.60 -4.18 16.14
C PHE A 61 6.67 -5.15 16.63
N LEU A 62 7.65 -5.49 15.80
CA LEU A 62 8.80 -6.30 16.21
C LEU A 62 9.60 -5.64 17.33
N LYS A 63 9.85 -4.32 17.23
CA LYS A 63 10.65 -3.58 18.21
C LYS A 63 9.91 -3.35 19.54
N LYS A 64 8.62 -3.04 19.47
CA LYS A 64 7.79 -2.74 20.65
C LYS A 64 7.43 -4.00 21.44
N GLY A 65 7.31 -5.13 20.75
CA GLY A 65 6.93 -6.42 21.34
C GLY A 65 5.42 -6.48 21.64
N TRP A 66 4.80 -7.64 21.39
CA TRP A 66 3.33 -7.79 21.42
C TRP A 66 2.66 -7.51 22.78
N GLY A 67 3.42 -7.60 23.88
CA GLY A 67 2.91 -7.36 25.23
C GLY A 67 2.64 -5.89 25.56
N SER A 68 3.38 -4.96 24.95
CA SER A 68 3.27 -3.52 25.21
C SER A 68 2.43 -2.78 24.15
N VAL A 69 1.95 -3.50 23.14
CA VAL A 69 1.13 -2.97 22.05
C VAL A 69 -0.30 -2.69 22.54
N THR A 70 -0.71 -1.44 22.43
CA THR A 70 -2.08 -1.01 22.71
C THR A 70 -2.95 -1.14 21.45
N TYR A 71 -4.27 -1.14 21.63
CA TYR A 71 -5.19 -1.11 20.49
C TYR A 71 -5.08 0.19 19.69
N MET A 72 -4.74 1.31 20.33
CA MET A 72 -4.48 2.58 19.64
C MET A 72 -3.29 2.49 18.70
N ASP A 73 -2.22 1.79 19.09
CA ASP A 73 -1.07 1.55 18.20
C ASP A 73 -1.49 0.77 16.94
N ILE A 74 -2.37 -0.23 17.09
CA ILE A 74 -2.90 -1.02 15.97
C ILE A 74 -3.74 -0.14 15.03
N VAL A 75 -4.62 0.69 15.58
CA VAL A 75 -5.45 1.58 14.77
C VAL A 75 -4.59 2.60 14.03
N LEU A 76 -3.65 3.25 14.71
CA LEU A 76 -2.76 4.25 14.10
C LEU A 76 -1.90 3.64 12.99
N THR A 77 -1.25 2.51 13.25
CA THR A 77 -0.43 1.83 12.23
C THR A 77 -1.26 1.35 11.05
N ASN A 78 -2.51 0.91 11.28
CA ASN A 78 -3.43 0.58 10.20
C ASN A 78 -3.76 1.81 9.35
N VAL A 79 -4.14 2.93 9.96
CA VAL A 79 -4.41 4.19 9.23
C VAL A 79 -3.20 4.62 8.42
N THR A 80 -1.99 4.60 9.01
CA THR A 80 -0.74 4.92 8.30
C THR A 80 -0.52 4.02 7.10
N LEU A 81 -0.79 2.72 7.24
CA LEU A 81 -0.65 1.75 6.15
C LEU A 81 -1.62 2.06 4.99
N TRP A 82 -2.87 2.38 5.30
CA TRP A 82 -3.87 2.76 4.29
C TRP A 82 -3.55 4.10 3.63
N LEU A 83 -2.95 5.05 4.35
CA LEU A 83 -2.48 6.32 3.79
C LEU A 83 -1.35 6.17 2.77
N THR A 84 -0.59 5.06 2.80
CA THR A 84 0.43 4.82 1.76
C THR A 84 -0.15 4.60 0.38
N ILE A 85 -1.41 4.20 0.27
CA ILE A 85 -2.10 3.96 -1.00
C ILE A 85 -2.37 5.28 -1.77
N PRO A 86 -3.05 6.30 -1.21
CA PRO A 86 -3.22 7.59 -1.89
C PRO A 86 -1.89 8.32 -2.11
N VAL A 87 -0.91 8.16 -1.20
CA VAL A 87 0.45 8.67 -1.43
C VAL A 87 1.11 7.98 -2.62
N GLY A 88 0.98 6.64 -2.72
CA GLY A 88 1.46 5.86 -3.85
C GLY A 88 0.84 6.33 -5.16
N PHE A 89 -0.47 6.55 -5.19
CA PHE A 89 -1.16 7.15 -6.35
C PHE A 89 -0.60 8.52 -6.72
N TYR A 90 -0.46 9.42 -5.75
CA TYR A 90 0.07 10.76 -5.99
C TYR A 90 1.48 10.71 -6.59
N VAL A 91 2.35 9.86 -6.02
CA VAL A 91 3.71 9.64 -6.55
C VAL A 91 3.66 9.08 -7.97
N SER A 92 2.85 8.06 -8.25
CA SER A 92 2.67 7.52 -9.60
C SER A 92 2.24 8.60 -10.59
N THR A 93 1.29 9.48 -10.23
CA THR A 93 0.82 10.55 -11.12
C THR A 93 1.84 11.66 -11.39
N MET A 94 2.91 11.78 -10.59
CA MET A 94 3.99 12.75 -10.87
C MET A 94 4.90 12.32 -12.03
N PHE A 95 4.90 11.04 -12.39
CA PHE A 95 5.71 10.49 -13.47
C PHE A 95 4.91 10.27 -14.76
N ILE A 96 3.60 10.49 -14.72
CA ILE A 96 2.62 10.34 -15.82
C ILE A 96 2.42 11.67 -16.55
#